data_AF-A0A7R7ZMG5-F1
#
_entry.id   AF-A0A7R7ZMG5-F1
#
_cell.length_a   1.000
_cell.length_b   1.000
_cell.length_c   1.000
_cell.angle_alpha   90.00
_cell.angle_beta   90.00
_cell.angle_gamma   90.00
#
_symmetry.space_group_name_H-M   'P 1'
#
loop_
_entity.id
_entity.type
_entity.pdbx_description
1 polymer ?
#
loop_
_entity_poly.entity_id
_entity_poly.type
_entity_poly.pdbx_seq_one_letter_code
_entity_poly.pdbx_strand_id
1 'polypeptide(L)'
;MAQQESLDRAAMHPGSQPYSKDELVNIIMESLDKSTEEETLEFHEVDISTAWQTIDELERREGPRLHRTTYDSHQKILKLVIRPCIIHDIHFTWFIHQITLNPSLIVKEKMDLHIFASPRFENFQAPYTASHKEPDQCILPPGKSLPTVVIESGWSETKQQLYRDRDLWLKGGVGNIQVVIILKWGADPERKVRGDIEVYDLDTLGNIRCISCEVSGNDLDQPMVYLPNTRKAILPCPPAEIAATQRISLTKGQLFGPSLFPARNDDAVVDLDMKELREIAAMYILQQGYTPM
;
A
#
# COMPACT_ATOMS: atom_id res chain seq x y z
N MET A 1 -5.24 19.88 24.23
CA MET A 1 -4.07 19.74 25.13
C MET A 1 -4.12 18.53 26.07
N ALA A 2 -5.25 17.85 26.24
CA ALA A 2 -5.32 16.56 26.96
C ALA A 2 -5.39 15.33 26.02
N GLN A 3 -5.09 15.52 24.73
CA GLN A 3 -5.23 14.51 23.66
C GLN A 3 -3.90 14.12 23.01
N GLN A 4 -2.79 14.70 23.51
CA GLN A 4 -1.42 14.38 23.07
C GLN A 4 -0.74 13.38 24.02
N GLU A 5 -1.30 13.12 25.21
CA GLU A 5 -0.72 12.23 26.23
C GLU A 5 -1.13 10.75 26.08
N SER A 6 -1.97 10.39 25.10
CA SER A 6 -2.40 8.99 24.89
C SER A 6 -1.84 8.32 23.64
N LEU A 7 -0.97 9.00 22.86
CA LEU A 7 -0.32 8.44 21.67
C LEU A 7 1.20 8.27 21.82
N ASP A 8 1.75 8.54 23.02
CA ASP A 8 3.18 8.43 23.34
C ASP A 8 3.53 7.25 24.26
N ARG A 9 2.71 6.18 24.27
CA ARG A 9 2.97 4.98 25.08
C ARG A 9 3.90 3.94 24.45
N ALA A 10 4.58 4.25 23.35
CA ALA A 10 5.56 3.34 22.74
C ALA A 10 6.91 3.99 22.36
N ALA A 11 7.22 5.19 22.86
CA ALA A 11 8.59 5.70 22.82
C ALA A 11 9.39 5.07 23.98
N MET A 12 9.83 3.81 23.83
CA MET A 12 10.63 3.17 24.86
C MET A 12 12.10 3.59 24.83
N HIS A 13 12.58 3.95 26.03
CA HIS A 13 13.98 4.17 26.36
C HIS A 13 14.85 2.92 26.08
N PRO A 14 16.14 3.09 25.74
CA PRO A 14 17.08 1.97 25.60
C PRO A 14 17.23 1.27 26.96
N GLY A 15 16.60 0.09 27.10
CA GLY A 15 16.49 -0.65 28.35
C GLY A 15 15.20 -1.47 28.52
N SER A 16 14.26 -1.42 27.57
CA SER A 16 13.09 -2.31 27.53
C SER A 16 13.50 -3.78 27.52
N GLN A 17 12.78 -4.60 28.28
CA GLN A 17 12.73 -6.03 27.98
C GLN A 17 12.06 -6.22 26.60
N PRO A 18 12.55 -7.15 25.75
CA PRO A 18 11.89 -7.44 24.48
C PRO A 18 10.45 -7.90 24.73
N TYR A 19 9.54 -7.53 23.82
CA TYR A 19 8.16 -7.99 23.87
C TYR A 19 8.09 -9.52 23.92
N SER A 20 7.19 -10.05 24.75
CA SER A 20 6.80 -11.45 24.66
C SER A 20 5.60 -11.64 23.73
N LYS A 21 5.43 -12.86 23.19
CA LYS A 21 4.24 -13.23 22.41
C LYS A 21 2.95 -12.89 23.16
N ASP A 22 2.83 -13.32 24.41
CA ASP A 22 1.60 -13.15 25.19
C ASP A 22 1.31 -11.68 25.49
N GLU A 23 2.34 -10.86 25.70
CA GLU A 23 2.21 -9.41 25.85
C GLU A 23 1.64 -8.77 24.58
N LEU A 24 2.23 -9.05 23.41
CA LEU A 24 1.75 -8.50 22.14
C LEU A 24 0.32 -8.94 21.84
N VAL A 25 0.01 -10.23 22.01
CA VAL A 25 -1.33 -10.76 21.76
C VAL A 25 -2.35 -10.07 22.68
N ASN A 26 -2.04 -9.89 23.97
CA ASN A 26 -2.97 -9.23 24.89
C ASN A 26 -3.22 -7.77 24.51
N ILE A 27 -2.17 -7.01 24.17
CA ILE A 27 -2.30 -5.60 23.74
C ILE A 27 -3.16 -5.51 22.46
N ILE A 28 -2.87 -6.35 21.46
CA ILE A 28 -3.56 -6.34 20.18
C ILE A 28 -5.04 -6.71 20.34
N MET A 29 -5.35 -7.76 21.12
CA MET A 29 -6.73 -8.15 21.39
C MET A 29 -7.50 -7.06 22.15
N GLU A 30 -6.86 -6.41 23.13
CA GLU A 30 -7.47 -5.30 23.86
C GLU A 30 -7.80 -4.11 22.94
N SER A 31 -6.92 -3.80 21.98
CA SER A 31 -7.18 -2.78 20.95
C SER A 31 -8.29 -3.20 19.99
N LEU A 32 -8.32 -4.46 19.54
CA LEU A 32 -9.37 -4.99 18.65
C LEU A 32 -10.77 -4.95 19.28
N ASP A 33 -10.84 -5.19 20.59
CA ASP A 33 -12.09 -5.16 21.36
C ASP A 33 -12.59 -3.74 21.60
N LYS A 34 -11.68 -2.77 21.82
CA LYS A 34 -12.03 -1.40 22.17
C LYS A 34 -12.19 -0.48 20.97
N SER A 35 -11.46 -0.72 19.89
CA SER A 35 -11.46 0.19 18.76
C SER A 35 -12.75 0.10 17.94
N THR A 36 -13.34 1.25 17.67
CA THR A 36 -14.51 1.41 16.79
C THR A 36 -14.15 1.98 15.42
N GLU A 37 -12.90 2.42 15.25
CA GLU A 37 -12.39 3.09 14.05
C GLU A 37 -11.08 2.41 13.63
N GLU A 38 -10.61 2.71 12.43
CA GLU A 38 -9.33 2.18 11.97
C GLU A 38 -8.17 2.76 12.79
N GLU A 39 -7.27 1.88 13.25
CA GLU A 39 -6.08 2.24 13.99
C GLU A 39 -4.86 1.45 13.47
N THR A 40 -3.69 2.07 13.52
CA THR A 40 -2.42 1.38 13.25
C THR A 40 -1.67 1.15 14.55
N LEU A 41 -1.36 -0.11 14.83
CA LEU A 41 -0.48 -0.52 15.93
C LEU A 41 0.91 -0.83 15.36
N GLU A 42 1.96 -0.35 16.02
CA GLU A 42 3.34 -0.62 15.62
C GLU A 42 4.20 -0.96 16.84
N PHE A 43 4.90 -2.09 16.74
CA PHE A 43 5.78 -2.61 17.77
C PHE A 43 7.18 -2.75 17.20
N HIS A 44 8.16 -2.12 17.86
CA HIS A 44 9.55 -2.10 17.43
C HIS A 44 10.40 -3.14 18.19
N GLU A 45 11.55 -3.49 17.63
CA GLU A 45 12.50 -4.45 18.19
C GLU A 45 11.87 -5.82 18.49
N VAL A 46 10.87 -6.23 17.71
CA VAL A 46 10.23 -7.54 17.84
C VAL A 46 11.08 -8.57 17.09
N ASP A 47 11.59 -9.58 17.81
CA ASP A 47 12.34 -10.65 17.18
C ASP A 47 11.46 -11.53 16.28
N ILE A 48 12.10 -12.21 15.34
CA ILE A 48 11.41 -13.01 14.31
C ILE A 48 10.51 -14.06 14.96
N SER A 49 11.01 -14.80 15.96
CA SER A 49 10.22 -15.88 16.57
C SER A 49 8.97 -15.33 17.25
N THR A 50 9.11 -14.23 17.99
CA THR A 50 7.99 -13.58 18.66
C THR A 50 6.96 -13.04 17.68
N ALA A 51 7.40 -12.33 16.62
CA ALA A 51 6.50 -11.79 15.61
C ALA A 51 5.65 -12.88 14.95
N TRP A 52 6.28 -13.96 14.51
CA TRP A 52 5.60 -15.07 13.87
C TRP A 52 4.64 -15.81 14.81
N GLN A 53 5.04 -16.07 16.06
CA GLN A 53 4.16 -16.67 17.05
C GLN A 53 2.94 -15.80 17.37
N THR A 54 3.12 -14.47 17.38
CA THR A 54 2.01 -13.53 17.57
C THR A 54 1.06 -13.55 16.38
N ILE A 55 1.58 -13.48 15.15
CA ILE A 55 0.79 -13.56 13.92
C ILE A 55 -0.05 -14.84 13.87
N ASP A 56 0.59 -16.00 14.05
CA ASP A 56 -0.10 -17.29 14.00
C ASP A 56 -1.18 -17.42 15.10
N GLU A 57 -0.94 -16.83 16.29
CA GLU A 57 -1.93 -16.82 17.36
C GLU A 57 -3.13 -15.93 17.05
N LEU A 58 -2.90 -14.76 16.45
CA LEU A 58 -3.97 -13.85 16.04
C LEU A 58 -4.84 -14.50 14.96
N GLU A 59 -4.22 -15.09 13.94
CA GLU A 59 -4.93 -15.83 12.89
C GLU A 59 -5.75 -17.00 13.44
N ARG A 60 -5.28 -17.66 14.51
CA ARG A 60 -6.02 -18.76 15.17
C ARG A 60 -7.21 -18.26 16.00
N ARG A 61 -7.13 -17.06 16.58
CA ARG A 61 -8.16 -16.50 17.48
C ARG A 61 -9.26 -15.76 16.73
N GLU A 62 -8.88 -15.04 15.69
CA GLU A 62 -9.76 -14.12 14.97
C GLU A 62 -10.49 -14.85 13.84
N GLY A 63 -11.79 -14.56 13.70
CA GLY A 63 -12.62 -15.01 12.58
C GLY A 63 -12.37 -14.18 11.31
N PRO A 64 -13.40 -13.68 10.59
CA PRO A 64 -13.17 -12.82 9.42
C PRO A 64 -12.26 -11.63 9.79
N ARG A 65 -11.29 -11.34 8.91
CA ARG A 65 -10.12 -10.48 9.12
C ARG A 65 -10.46 -9.07 9.62
N LEU A 66 -10.35 -8.86 10.93
CA LEU A 66 -10.47 -7.53 11.55
C LEU A 66 -9.15 -6.74 11.54
N HIS A 67 -8.08 -7.34 11.03
CA HIS A 67 -6.77 -6.73 10.97
C HIS A 67 -5.98 -7.19 9.73
N ARG A 68 -5.00 -6.39 9.33
CA ARG A 68 -3.98 -6.71 8.31
C ARG A 68 -2.62 -6.65 8.97
N THR A 69 -1.76 -7.64 8.71
CA THR A 69 -0.48 -7.76 9.42
C THR A 69 0.72 -7.56 8.50
N THR A 70 1.73 -6.89 9.02
CA THR A 70 3.05 -6.77 8.39
C THR A 70 4.11 -7.01 9.46
N TYR A 71 5.09 -7.87 9.16
CA TYR A 71 6.34 -7.93 9.90
C TYR A 71 7.50 -7.63 8.96
N ASP A 72 8.22 -6.54 9.23
CA ASP A 72 9.46 -6.20 8.57
C ASP A 72 10.63 -6.79 9.36
N SER A 73 11.24 -7.87 8.86
CA SER A 73 12.35 -8.53 9.56
C SER A 73 13.66 -7.74 9.52
N HIS A 74 13.81 -6.81 8.56
CA HIS A 74 15.01 -5.97 8.46
C HIS A 74 14.98 -4.90 9.55
N GLN A 75 13.82 -4.30 9.78
CA GLN A 75 13.63 -3.26 10.80
C GLN A 75 13.15 -3.80 12.16
N LYS A 76 12.76 -5.08 12.22
CA LYS A 76 12.17 -5.76 13.40
C LYS A 76 10.90 -5.07 13.88
N ILE A 77 10.00 -4.79 12.94
CA ILE A 77 8.76 -4.05 13.22
C ILE A 77 7.56 -4.93 12.90
N LEU A 78 6.73 -5.18 13.91
CA LEU A 78 5.40 -5.77 13.74
C LEU A 78 4.38 -4.63 13.67
N LYS A 79 3.68 -4.52 12.55
CA LYS A 79 2.65 -3.52 12.28
C LYS A 79 1.31 -4.22 12.04
N LEU A 80 0.25 -3.69 12.63
CA LEU A 80 -1.13 -4.10 12.34
C LEU A 80 -1.97 -2.89 11.99
N VAL A 81 -2.76 -3.01 10.93
CA VAL A 81 -3.90 -2.11 10.69
C VAL A 81 -5.14 -2.83 11.19
N ILE A 82 -5.79 -2.31 12.22
CA ILE A 82 -7.00 -2.90 12.80
C ILE A 82 -8.22 -2.11 12.38
N ARG A 83 -9.36 -2.81 12.20
CA ARG A 83 -10.64 -2.25 11.73
C ARG A 83 -10.50 -1.38 10.44
N PRO A 84 -9.85 -1.86 9.35
CA PRO A 84 -9.80 -1.10 8.10
C PRO A 84 -11.17 -0.57 7.69
N CYS A 85 -11.26 0.72 7.40
CA CYS A 85 -12.54 1.36 7.08
C CYS A 85 -12.82 1.34 5.56
N ILE A 86 -14.04 1.70 5.15
CA ILE A 86 -14.38 1.74 3.72
C ILE A 86 -13.49 2.74 2.96
N ILE A 87 -13.07 3.85 3.60
CA ILE A 87 -12.20 4.84 2.95
C ILE A 87 -10.83 4.24 2.61
N HIS A 88 -10.28 3.42 3.51
CA HIS A 88 -9.04 2.67 3.28
C HIS A 88 -9.18 1.78 2.04
N ASP A 89 -10.32 1.10 1.90
CA ASP A 89 -10.55 0.11 0.83
C ASP A 89 -11.21 0.68 -0.45
N ILE A 90 -11.36 2.00 -0.60
CA ILE A 90 -11.95 2.63 -1.80
C ILE A 90 -11.31 2.15 -3.11
N HIS A 91 -10.00 1.91 -3.09
CA HIS A 91 -9.23 1.52 -4.25
C HIS A 91 -9.62 0.15 -4.83
N PHE A 92 -10.23 -0.74 -4.03
CA PHE A 92 -10.54 -2.11 -4.44
C PHE A 92 -11.39 -2.17 -5.70
N THR A 93 -12.54 -1.47 -5.69
CA THR A 93 -13.48 -1.44 -6.81
C THR A 93 -12.84 -0.76 -8.02
N TRP A 94 -12.17 0.37 -7.80
CA TRP A 94 -11.47 1.10 -8.84
C TRP A 94 -10.46 0.20 -9.56
N PHE A 95 -9.54 -0.43 -8.83
CA PHE A 95 -8.48 -1.20 -9.46
C PHE A 95 -8.99 -2.42 -10.22
N ILE A 96 -10.03 -3.10 -9.71
CA ILE A 96 -10.70 -4.19 -10.44
C ILE A 96 -11.26 -3.68 -11.77
N HIS A 97 -11.97 -2.55 -11.78
CA HIS A 97 -12.49 -1.95 -13.01
C HIS A 97 -11.37 -1.59 -13.98
N GLN A 98 -10.30 -0.97 -13.48
CA GLN A 98 -9.18 -0.51 -14.30
C GLN A 98 -8.47 -1.64 -15.04
N ILE A 99 -8.47 -2.87 -14.51
CA ILE A 99 -7.91 -4.04 -15.17
C ILE A 99 -8.96 -4.74 -16.04
N THR A 100 -10.14 -5.04 -15.49
CA THR A 100 -11.17 -5.86 -16.16
C THR A 100 -11.82 -5.15 -17.36
N LEU A 101 -11.96 -3.83 -17.29
CA LEU A 101 -12.56 -3.02 -18.35
C LEU A 101 -11.53 -2.38 -19.28
N ASN A 102 -10.22 -2.55 -19.03
CA ASN A 102 -9.19 -1.90 -19.82
C ASN A 102 -9.22 -2.38 -21.29
N PRO A 103 -9.32 -1.48 -22.29
CA PRO A 103 -9.30 -1.87 -23.69
C PRO A 103 -7.90 -2.27 -24.19
N SER A 104 -6.82 -1.86 -23.50
CA SER A 104 -5.45 -2.22 -23.87
C SER A 104 -5.07 -3.66 -23.53
N LEU A 105 -5.91 -4.34 -22.73
CA LEU A 105 -5.75 -5.75 -22.34
C LEU A 105 -6.73 -6.64 -23.11
N ILE A 106 -6.23 -7.70 -23.72
CA ILE A 106 -7.10 -8.72 -24.34
C ILE A 106 -7.74 -9.61 -23.27
N VAL A 107 -8.79 -10.35 -23.63
CA VAL A 107 -9.53 -11.23 -22.70
C VAL A 107 -8.59 -12.19 -21.97
N LYS A 108 -7.67 -12.84 -22.70
CA LYS A 108 -6.71 -13.77 -22.10
C LYS A 108 -5.77 -13.07 -21.10
N GLU A 109 -5.29 -11.89 -21.43
CA GLU A 109 -4.44 -11.08 -20.54
C GLU A 109 -5.18 -10.73 -19.23
N LYS A 110 -6.45 -10.35 -19.31
CA LYS A 110 -7.28 -10.08 -18.12
C LYS A 110 -7.47 -11.32 -17.26
N MET A 111 -7.66 -12.49 -17.87
CA MET A 111 -7.78 -13.76 -17.14
C MET A 111 -6.48 -14.15 -16.44
N ASP A 112 -5.32 -13.80 -17.03
CA ASP A 112 -4.00 -14.11 -16.48
C ASP A 112 -3.51 -13.07 -15.44
N LEU A 113 -4.27 -11.98 -15.19
CA LEU A 113 -4.01 -11.00 -14.14
C LEU A 113 -4.94 -11.27 -12.94
N HIS A 114 -4.60 -12.27 -12.13
CA HIS A 114 -5.40 -12.57 -10.93
C HIS A 114 -5.26 -11.46 -9.88
N ILE A 115 -6.38 -10.86 -9.50
CA ILE A 115 -6.44 -9.80 -8.48
C ILE A 115 -6.87 -10.42 -7.15
N PHE A 116 -6.07 -10.20 -6.10
CA PHE A 116 -6.35 -10.70 -4.77
C PHE A 116 -6.46 -9.57 -3.75
N ALA A 117 -7.32 -9.80 -2.76
CA ALA A 117 -7.55 -8.96 -1.59
C ALA A 117 -6.76 -9.51 -0.41
N SER A 118 -5.74 -8.79 0.06
CA SER A 118 -4.92 -9.15 1.23
C SER A 118 -4.42 -10.60 1.32
N PRO A 119 -3.84 -11.19 0.27
CA PRO A 119 -3.13 -12.47 0.41
C PRO A 119 -1.85 -12.31 1.26
N ARG A 120 -1.47 -13.35 1.99
CA ARG A 120 -0.24 -13.39 2.79
C ARG A 120 0.96 -13.78 1.93
N PHE A 121 2.07 -13.06 2.10
CA PHE A 121 3.36 -13.35 1.43
C PHE A 121 4.53 -13.36 2.42
N GLU A 122 5.47 -14.27 2.17
CA GLU A 122 6.61 -14.55 3.08
C GLU A 122 7.92 -14.84 2.35
N ASN A 123 7.87 -15.03 1.03
CA ASN A 123 9.01 -15.47 0.21
C ASN A 123 9.95 -14.32 -0.19
N PHE A 124 10.09 -13.33 0.69
CA PHE A 124 10.97 -12.19 0.47
C PHE A 124 12.45 -12.61 0.53
N GLN A 125 13.30 -11.82 -0.10
CA GLN A 125 14.74 -12.04 -0.14
C GLN A 125 15.46 -11.07 0.79
N ALA A 126 16.76 -11.28 0.99
CA ALA A 126 17.58 -10.45 1.86
C ALA A 126 17.48 -8.95 1.46
N PRO A 127 17.39 -8.02 2.43
CA PRO A 127 17.48 -8.22 3.88
C PRO A 127 16.14 -8.59 4.58
N TYR A 128 15.08 -8.86 3.81
CA TYR A 128 13.71 -9.09 4.30
C TYR A 128 13.30 -10.57 4.37
N THR A 129 14.26 -11.51 4.38
CA THR A 129 13.99 -12.95 4.22
C THR A 129 12.99 -13.55 5.22
N ALA A 130 12.86 -12.97 6.42
CA ALA A 130 11.94 -13.46 7.45
C ALA A 130 10.71 -12.56 7.62
N SER A 131 10.47 -11.66 6.67
CA SER A 131 9.33 -10.77 6.67
C SER A 131 8.03 -11.51 6.34
N HIS A 132 6.94 -10.98 6.87
CA HIS A 132 5.57 -11.34 6.54
C HIS A 132 4.88 -10.09 6.03
N LYS A 133 4.11 -10.17 4.95
CA LYS A 133 3.27 -9.04 4.56
C LYS A 133 1.98 -9.43 3.84
N GLU A 134 0.92 -8.73 4.18
CA GLU A 134 -0.34 -8.69 3.44
C GLU A 134 -0.47 -7.32 2.76
N PRO A 135 -0.66 -7.25 1.42
CA PRO A 135 -1.01 -6.00 0.77
C PRO A 135 -2.50 -5.69 0.98
N ASP A 136 -2.96 -4.49 0.65
CA ASP A 136 -4.41 -4.27 0.58
C ASP A 136 -4.96 -4.98 -0.65
N GLN A 137 -4.33 -4.76 -1.80
CA GLN A 137 -4.68 -5.42 -3.05
C GLN A 137 -3.44 -5.71 -3.88
N CYS A 138 -3.46 -6.78 -4.66
CA CYS A 138 -2.35 -7.07 -5.56
C CYS A 138 -2.77 -7.79 -6.85
N ILE A 139 -1.90 -7.74 -7.86
CA ILE A 139 -1.92 -8.62 -9.02
C ILE A 139 -0.90 -9.74 -8.79
N LEU A 140 -1.35 -10.98 -8.82
CA LEU A 140 -0.50 -12.17 -8.74
C LEU A 140 -0.69 -13.02 -10.01
N PRO A 141 0.17 -12.84 -11.02
CA PRO A 141 0.07 -13.66 -12.23
C PRO A 141 0.31 -15.15 -11.95
N PRO A 142 -0.26 -16.07 -12.75
CA PRO A 142 -0.09 -17.51 -12.58
C PRO A 142 1.37 -17.94 -12.48
N GLY A 143 1.65 -18.86 -11.55
CA GLY A 143 2.98 -19.47 -11.37
C GLY A 143 4.00 -18.61 -10.63
N LYS A 144 3.62 -17.43 -10.12
CA LYS A 144 4.49 -16.59 -9.29
C LYS A 144 4.25 -16.82 -7.80
N SER A 145 5.32 -16.68 -7.01
CA SER A 145 5.29 -16.76 -5.53
C SER A 145 5.11 -15.39 -4.85
N LEU A 146 5.28 -14.31 -5.60
CA LEU A 146 5.13 -12.92 -5.17
C LEU A 146 4.34 -12.15 -6.23
N PRO A 147 3.58 -11.11 -5.84
CA PRO A 147 2.80 -10.31 -6.77
C PRO A 147 3.72 -9.47 -7.68
N THR A 148 3.17 -8.97 -8.77
CA THR A 148 3.86 -8.03 -9.67
C THR A 148 3.47 -6.59 -9.40
N VAL A 149 2.22 -6.36 -9.00
CA VAL A 149 1.72 -5.04 -8.61
C VAL A 149 1.08 -5.16 -7.24
N VAL A 150 1.42 -4.24 -6.35
CA VAL A 150 0.85 -4.13 -5.02
C VAL A 150 0.23 -2.75 -4.83
N ILE A 151 -0.91 -2.69 -4.16
CA ILE A 151 -1.52 -1.47 -3.64
C ILE A 151 -1.49 -1.49 -2.12
N GLU A 152 -1.02 -0.39 -1.53
CA GLU A 152 -1.11 -0.07 -0.10
C GLU A 152 -1.89 1.24 0.04
N SER A 153 -2.83 1.34 0.99
CA SER A 153 -3.76 2.45 1.13
C SER A 153 -3.91 2.85 2.60
N GLY A 154 -3.23 3.91 3.03
CA GLY A 154 -3.25 4.29 4.44
C GLY A 154 -4.34 5.30 4.80
N TRP A 155 -5.25 4.95 5.72
CA TRP A 155 -6.09 5.92 6.44
C TRP A 155 -5.46 6.32 7.77
N SER A 156 -5.31 5.37 8.70
CA SER A 156 -4.64 5.59 10.00
C SER A 156 -3.11 5.61 9.88
N GLU A 157 -2.56 4.94 8.87
CA GLU A 157 -1.11 4.82 8.65
C GLU A 157 -0.48 6.13 8.17
N THR A 158 0.70 6.44 8.67
CA THR A 158 1.53 7.56 8.21
C THR A 158 2.16 7.28 6.85
N LYS A 159 2.57 8.33 6.13
CA LYS A 159 3.33 8.16 4.87
C LYS A 159 4.63 7.38 5.07
N GLN A 160 5.31 7.59 6.19
CA GLN A 160 6.56 6.90 6.47
C GLN A 160 6.35 5.38 6.66
N GLN A 161 5.22 4.98 7.25
CA GLN A 161 4.81 3.57 7.30
C GLN A 161 4.62 3.01 5.89
N LEU A 162 3.81 3.66 5.06
CA LEU A 162 3.57 3.22 3.68
C LEU A 162 4.85 3.17 2.83
N TYR A 163 5.80 4.07 3.05
CA TYR A 163 7.10 4.03 2.38
C TYR A 163 7.98 2.87 2.84
N ARG A 164 7.90 2.46 4.10
CA ARG A 164 8.57 1.25 4.57
C ARG A 164 7.96 0.00 3.95
N ASP A 165 6.63 -0.03 3.83
CA ASP A 165 5.92 -1.10 3.14
C ASP A 165 6.35 -1.21 1.67
N ARG A 166 6.45 -0.08 0.96
CA ARG A 166 7.01 0.00 -0.40
C ARG A 166 8.43 -0.53 -0.46
N ASP A 167 9.30 -0.11 0.46
CA ASP A 167 10.70 -0.54 0.48
C ASP A 167 10.79 -2.06 0.66
N LEU A 168 10.02 -2.64 1.59
CA LEU A 168 9.93 -4.08 1.79
C LEU A 168 9.47 -4.79 0.52
N TRP A 169 8.39 -4.33 -0.12
CA TRP A 169 7.89 -4.93 -1.36
C TRP A 169 8.91 -4.88 -2.49
N LEU A 170 9.44 -3.68 -2.80
CA LEU A 170 10.31 -3.51 -3.96
C LEU A 170 11.68 -4.16 -3.72
N LYS A 171 12.33 -3.87 -2.59
CA LYS A 171 13.69 -4.37 -2.31
C LYS A 171 13.66 -5.84 -1.90
N GLY A 172 12.71 -6.25 -1.05
CA GLY A 172 12.54 -7.65 -0.66
C GLY A 172 12.01 -8.54 -1.79
N GLY A 173 11.30 -7.96 -2.76
CA GLY A 173 10.79 -8.66 -3.94
C GLY A 173 11.83 -9.02 -4.99
N VAL A 174 12.99 -8.34 -4.99
CA VAL A 174 14.13 -8.55 -5.92
C VAL A 174 13.65 -8.72 -7.36
N GLY A 175 12.90 -7.73 -7.85
CA GLY A 175 12.39 -7.71 -9.21
C GLY A 175 11.26 -8.68 -9.52
N ASN A 176 10.66 -9.36 -8.52
CA ASN A 176 9.37 -10.03 -8.70
C ASN A 176 8.21 -9.03 -8.61
N ILE A 177 8.23 -8.15 -7.61
CA ILE A 177 7.36 -6.98 -7.52
C ILE A 177 7.90 -5.91 -8.47
N GLN A 178 7.08 -5.53 -9.45
CA GLN A 178 7.42 -4.50 -10.45
C GLN A 178 7.00 -3.11 -9.97
N VAL A 179 5.83 -3.02 -9.32
CA VAL A 179 5.20 -1.74 -8.98
C VAL A 179 4.55 -1.80 -7.59
N VAL A 180 4.72 -0.72 -6.82
CA VAL A 180 3.94 -0.43 -5.62
C VAL A 180 3.17 0.87 -5.83
N ILE A 181 1.85 0.81 -5.69
CA ILE A 181 0.95 1.96 -5.70
C ILE A 181 0.59 2.28 -4.24
N ILE A 182 0.84 3.49 -3.80
CA ILE A 182 0.47 3.98 -2.47
C ILE A 182 -0.68 4.96 -2.60
N LEU A 183 -1.76 4.74 -1.87
CA LEU A 183 -2.77 5.74 -1.59
C LEU A 183 -2.59 6.23 -0.16
N LYS A 184 -2.68 7.54 0.06
CA LYS A 184 -2.72 8.11 1.40
C LYS A 184 -3.93 9.01 1.54
N TRP A 185 -4.76 8.68 2.52
CA TRP A 185 -5.94 9.44 2.88
C TRP A 185 -5.75 10.19 4.19
N GLY A 186 -6.56 11.22 4.43
CA GLY A 186 -6.68 11.80 5.76
C GLY A 186 -7.81 12.80 5.85
N ALA A 187 -8.43 12.89 7.02
CA ALA A 187 -9.40 13.92 7.33
C ALA A 187 -8.75 15.10 8.06
N ASP A 188 -9.33 16.28 7.91
CA ASP A 188 -9.13 17.41 8.81
C ASP A 188 -10.14 17.38 9.97
N PRO A 189 -10.03 18.30 10.97
CA PRO A 189 -11.00 18.38 12.07
C PRO A 189 -12.45 18.69 11.64
N GLU A 190 -12.66 19.22 10.43
CA GLU A 190 -13.98 19.48 9.84
C GLU A 190 -14.52 18.26 9.09
N ARG A 191 -13.85 17.10 9.21
CA ARG A 191 -14.18 15.84 8.51
C ARG A 191 -14.08 15.97 6.99
N LYS A 192 -13.25 16.89 6.49
CA LYS A 192 -12.96 16.98 5.06
C LYS A 192 -11.78 16.08 4.71
N VAL A 193 -11.96 15.24 3.70
CA VAL A 193 -11.01 14.20 3.32
C VAL A 193 -10.19 14.62 2.11
N ARG A 194 -8.87 14.54 2.28
CA ARG A 194 -7.90 14.60 1.18
C ARG A 194 -7.36 13.21 0.88
N GLY A 195 -6.89 13.03 -0.34
CA GLY A 195 -6.28 11.79 -0.79
C GLY A 195 -5.21 12.07 -1.85
N ASP A 196 -4.09 11.36 -1.78
CA ASP A 196 -3.06 11.37 -2.81
C ASP A 196 -2.66 9.94 -3.20
N ILE A 197 -2.19 9.80 -4.43
CA ILE A 197 -1.69 8.54 -4.98
C ILE A 197 -0.28 8.73 -5.54
N GLU A 198 0.57 7.75 -5.27
CA GLU A 198 1.96 7.70 -5.67
C GLU A 198 2.29 6.31 -6.21
N VAL A 199 3.11 6.22 -7.26
CA VAL A 199 3.43 4.96 -7.93
C VAL A 199 4.94 4.82 -8.02
N TYR A 200 5.44 3.67 -7.59
CA TYR A 200 6.86 3.40 -7.44
C TYR A 200 7.29 2.14 -8.17
N ASP A 201 8.48 2.18 -8.76
CA ASP A 201 9.19 1.00 -9.27
C ASP A 201 10.67 1.02 -8.83
N LEU A 202 11.44 0.04 -9.30
CA LEU A 202 12.89 0.04 -9.22
C LEU A 202 13.50 0.43 -10.57
N ASP A 203 14.51 1.30 -10.55
CA ASP A 203 15.36 1.54 -11.71
C ASP A 203 16.31 0.35 -11.97
N THR A 204 17.10 0.42 -13.04
CA THR A 204 18.05 -0.63 -13.43
C THR A 204 19.19 -0.86 -12.44
N LEU A 205 19.40 0.08 -11.49
CA LEU A 205 20.38 -0.03 -10.42
C LEU A 205 19.76 -0.53 -9.11
N GLY A 206 18.44 -0.79 -9.09
CA GLY A 206 17.70 -1.19 -7.90
C GLY A 206 17.34 -0.05 -6.96
N ASN A 207 17.42 1.20 -7.41
CA ASN A 207 16.94 2.34 -6.62
C ASN A 207 15.44 2.53 -6.82
N ILE A 208 14.76 2.94 -5.74
CA ILE A 208 13.33 3.25 -5.79
C ILE A 208 13.12 4.54 -6.57
N ARG A 209 12.24 4.49 -7.56
CA ARG A 209 11.85 5.62 -8.38
C ARG A 209 10.34 5.82 -8.28
N CYS A 210 9.92 7.07 -8.05
CA CYS A 210 8.53 7.45 -8.21
C CYS A 210 8.25 7.72 -9.70
N ILE A 211 7.36 6.93 -10.30
CA ILE A 211 6.99 7.03 -11.72
C ILE A 211 5.68 7.78 -11.96
N SER A 212 4.89 8.05 -10.91
CA SER A 212 3.74 8.96 -10.99
C SER A 212 4.11 10.44 -10.89
N CYS A 213 5.41 10.72 -10.71
CA CYS A 213 5.91 12.03 -10.41
C CYS A 213 5.94 12.95 -11.65
N GLU A 214 5.14 14.03 -11.63
CA GLU A 214 5.13 15.05 -12.68
C GLU A 214 6.49 15.77 -12.75
N VAL A 215 7.21 15.63 -13.87
CA VAL A 215 8.43 16.41 -14.10
C VAL A 215 8.03 17.84 -14.45
N SER A 216 8.28 18.81 -13.57
CA SER A 216 8.30 20.22 -13.97
C SER A 216 9.70 20.59 -14.44
N GLY A 217 9.89 20.72 -15.75
CA GLY A 217 11.13 21.26 -16.31
C GLY A 217 11.27 20.97 -17.80
N ASN A 218 10.98 21.96 -18.63
CA ASN A 218 11.37 21.98 -20.05
C ASN A 218 12.76 22.62 -20.26
N ASP A 219 13.58 22.76 -19.21
CA ASP A 219 14.91 23.36 -19.31
C ASP A 219 15.99 22.27 -19.39
N LEU A 220 16.58 22.16 -20.58
CA LEU A 220 17.65 21.22 -20.93
C LEU A 220 18.97 21.44 -20.16
N ASP A 221 19.09 22.48 -19.34
CA ASP A 221 20.34 22.90 -18.68
C ASP A 221 20.27 22.90 -17.13
N GLN A 222 19.22 22.34 -16.52
CA GLN A 222 19.15 22.18 -15.06
C GLN A 222 19.33 20.71 -14.67
N PRO A 223 20.12 20.40 -13.62
CA PRO A 223 20.23 19.03 -13.12
C PRO A 223 18.85 18.51 -12.72
N MET A 224 18.61 17.23 -12.98
CA MET A 224 17.35 16.55 -12.73
C MET A 224 17.00 16.59 -11.23
N VAL A 225 16.25 17.60 -10.80
CA VAL A 225 15.74 17.70 -9.42
C VAL A 225 14.41 16.96 -9.37
N TYR A 226 14.41 15.76 -8.78
CA TYR A 226 13.16 15.13 -8.33
C TYR A 226 12.51 16.06 -7.31
N LEU A 227 11.46 16.79 -7.72
CA LEU A 227 10.70 17.60 -6.78
C LEU A 227 10.00 16.65 -5.79
N PRO A 228 10.22 16.78 -4.47
CA PRO A 228 9.63 15.90 -3.47
C PRO A 228 8.09 16.01 -3.31
N ASN A 229 7.38 16.63 -4.26
CA ASN A 229 5.95 16.95 -4.19
C ASN A 229 5.11 16.42 -5.36
N THR A 230 5.64 15.52 -6.16
CA THR A 230 5.00 15.06 -7.39
C THR A 230 4.10 13.85 -7.14
N ARG A 231 3.13 14.03 -6.24
CA ARG A 231 2.03 13.10 -5.98
C ARG A 231 0.81 13.51 -6.80
N LYS A 232 0.00 12.57 -7.27
CA LYS A 232 -1.26 12.91 -7.95
C LYS A 232 -2.35 13.08 -6.89
N ALA A 233 -2.93 14.28 -6.80
CA ALA A 233 -4.04 14.52 -5.88
C ALA A 233 -5.28 13.75 -6.36
N ILE A 234 -5.83 12.92 -5.48
CA ILE A 234 -7.18 12.37 -5.63
C ILE A 234 -8.16 13.45 -5.18
N LEU A 235 -7.99 13.94 -3.94
CA LEU A 235 -8.76 15.02 -3.33
C LEU A 235 -7.82 16.03 -2.63
N PRO A 236 -8.01 17.35 -2.77
CA PRO A 236 -9.02 17.96 -3.63
C PRO A 236 -8.79 17.64 -5.11
N CYS A 237 -9.88 17.55 -5.86
CA CYS A 237 -9.78 17.32 -7.30
C CYS A 237 -8.99 18.49 -7.93
N PRO A 238 -7.92 18.23 -8.70
CA PRO A 238 -7.22 19.29 -9.43
C PRO A 238 -8.16 20.06 -10.37
N PRO A 239 -7.75 21.24 -10.85
CA PRO A 239 -8.44 21.95 -11.94
C PRO A 239 -8.79 21.00 -13.10
N ALA A 240 -9.97 21.19 -13.70
CA ALA A 240 -10.57 20.22 -14.62
C ALA A 240 -9.65 19.84 -15.79
N GLU A 241 -8.89 20.80 -16.31
CA GLU A 241 -7.90 20.62 -17.38
C GLU A 241 -6.74 19.69 -16.97
N ILE A 242 -6.29 19.77 -15.72
CA ILE A 242 -5.26 18.87 -15.18
C ILE A 242 -5.90 17.51 -14.87
N ALA A 243 -7.04 17.51 -14.18
CA ALA A 243 -7.71 16.28 -13.76
C ALA A 243 -8.10 15.38 -14.94
N ALA A 244 -8.50 15.97 -16.08
CA ALA A 244 -8.88 15.24 -17.29
C ALA A 244 -7.72 14.51 -17.99
N THR A 245 -6.47 14.92 -17.73
CA THR A 245 -5.27 14.32 -18.34
C THR A 245 -4.54 13.35 -17.41
N GLN A 246 -4.88 13.34 -16.12
CA GLN A 246 -4.18 12.49 -15.16
C GLN A 246 -4.56 11.02 -15.31
N ARG A 247 -3.54 10.21 -15.58
CA ARG A 247 -3.57 8.74 -15.63
C ARG A 247 -2.44 8.19 -14.75
N ILE A 248 -2.57 6.94 -14.33
CA ILE A 248 -1.43 6.12 -13.91
C ILE A 248 -1.10 5.19 -15.07
N SER A 249 0.09 5.32 -15.64
CA SER A 249 0.51 4.52 -16.78
C SER A 249 1.41 3.39 -16.31
N LEU A 250 0.98 2.14 -16.49
CA LEU A 250 1.78 0.94 -16.25
C LEU A 250 2.10 0.27 -17.58
N THR A 251 3.20 -0.46 -17.67
CA THR A 251 3.48 -1.29 -18.84
C THR A 251 2.92 -2.70 -18.65
N LYS A 252 2.68 -3.44 -19.73
CA LYS A 252 2.36 -4.88 -19.62
C LYS A 252 3.50 -5.64 -18.95
N GLY A 253 4.76 -5.26 -19.19
CA GLY A 253 5.91 -5.79 -18.47
C GLY A 253 5.78 -5.62 -16.96
N GLN A 254 5.31 -4.47 -16.48
CA GLN A 254 5.05 -4.24 -15.06
C GLN A 254 3.88 -5.08 -14.52
N LEU A 255 2.76 -5.17 -15.24
CA LEU A 255 1.59 -5.93 -14.80
C LEU A 255 1.87 -7.43 -14.69
N PHE A 256 2.63 -7.98 -15.63
CA PHE A 256 2.83 -9.41 -15.76
C PHE A 256 4.20 -9.90 -15.28
N GLY A 257 5.18 -9.00 -15.19
CA GLY A 257 6.59 -9.29 -14.94
C GLY A 257 7.26 -10.17 -16.01
N PRO A 258 8.53 -10.57 -15.78
CA PRO A 258 9.49 -10.91 -16.83
C PRO A 258 9.29 -12.23 -17.62
N SER A 259 8.20 -12.99 -17.51
CA SER A 259 8.23 -14.38 -18.01
C SER A 259 6.91 -15.04 -18.45
N LEU A 260 5.83 -14.30 -18.74
CA LEU A 260 4.56 -14.98 -19.01
C LEU A 260 4.28 -15.33 -20.47
N PHE A 261 4.69 -14.51 -21.46
CA PHE A 261 4.41 -14.79 -22.87
C PHE A 261 5.55 -14.34 -23.80
N PRO A 262 6.19 -15.24 -24.59
CA PRO A 262 7.32 -14.89 -25.47
C PRO A 262 7.00 -13.92 -26.63
N ALA A 263 5.75 -13.48 -26.79
CA ALA A 263 5.30 -12.65 -27.90
C ALA A 263 4.44 -11.44 -27.46
N ARG A 264 4.40 -11.12 -26.15
CA ARG A 264 3.67 -9.95 -25.65
C ARG A 264 4.53 -8.69 -25.82
N ASN A 265 3.92 -7.60 -26.27
CA ASN A 265 4.55 -6.29 -26.23
C ASN A 265 4.57 -5.79 -24.78
N ASP A 266 5.65 -6.06 -24.06
CA ASP A 266 5.81 -5.69 -22.65
C ASP A 266 5.89 -4.17 -22.44
N ASP A 267 6.28 -3.40 -23.46
CA ASP A 267 6.32 -1.93 -23.41
C ASP A 267 4.95 -1.29 -23.66
N ALA A 268 3.93 -2.08 -24.03
CA ALA A 268 2.59 -1.56 -24.24
C ALA A 268 2.02 -0.98 -22.94
N VAL A 269 1.55 0.26 -23.03
CA VAL A 269 1.01 1.02 -21.89
C VAL A 269 -0.43 0.61 -21.61
N VAL A 270 -0.72 0.45 -20.32
CA VAL A 270 -2.03 0.22 -19.72
C VAL A 270 -2.27 1.38 -18.77
N ASP A 271 -3.13 2.31 -19.19
CA ASP A 271 -3.49 3.46 -18.36
C ASP A 271 -4.62 3.09 -17.40
N LEU A 272 -4.46 3.52 -16.15
CA LEU A 272 -5.48 3.50 -15.11
C LEU A 272 -6.04 4.92 -14.95
N ASP A 273 -7.35 5.06 -15.06
CA ASP A 273 -8.08 6.32 -15.01
C ASP A 273 -8.24 6.84 -13.58
N MET A 274 -7.73 8.06 -13.35
CA MET A 274 -7.87 8.76 -12.07
C MET A 274 -9.27 9.34 -11.85
N LYS A 275 -10.04 9.59 -12.91
CA LYS A 275 -11.39 10.15 -12.78
C LYS A 275 -12.32 9.19 -12.04
N GLU A 276 -12.32 7.91 -12.42
CA GLU A 276 -13.14 6.90 -11.74
C GLU A 276 -12.75 6.76 -10.27
N LEU A 277 -11.44 6.78 -9.93
CA LEU A 277 -10.98 6.74 -8.54
C LEU A 277 -11.58 7.88 -7.70
N ARG A 278 -11.59 9.11 -8.26
CA ARG A 278 -12.18 10.28 -7.57
C ARG A 278 -13.69 10.15 -7.38
N GLU A 279 -14.40 9.63 -8.38
CA GLU A 279 -15.85 9.44 -8.32
C GLU A 279 -16.24 8.40 -7.27
N ILE A 280 -15.56 7.25 -7.27
CA ILE A 280 -15.74 6.20 -6.26
C ILE A 280 -15.38 6.75 -4.88
N ALA A 281 -14.27 7.47 -4.75
CA ALA A 281 -13.83 8.03 -3.49
C ALA A 281 -14.86 9.03 -2.93
N ALA A 282 -15.32 9.98 -3.74
CA ALA A 282 -16.30 10.98 -3.33
C ALA A 282 -17.59 10.33 -2.81
N MET A 283 -18.07 9.28 -3.49
CA MET A 283 -19.26 8.52 -3.08
C MET A 283 -19.08 7.87 -1.70
N TYR A 284 -18.01 7.11 -1.50
CA TYR A 284 -17.81 6.37 -0.25
C TYR A 284 -17.41 7.26 0.92
N ILE A 285 -16.66 8.34 0.69
CA ILE A 285 -16.35 9.35 1.71
C ILE A 285 -17.65 9.96 2.26
N LEU A 286 -18.59 10.34 1.40
CA LEU A 286 -19.90 10.86 1.81
C LEU A 286 -20.71 9.81 2.59
N GLN A 287 -20.71 8.55 2.15
CA GLN A 287 -21.39 7.45 2.86
C GLN A 287 -20.82 7.19 4.26
N GLN A 288 -19.54 7.48 4.48
CA GLN A 288 -18.87 7.38 5.80
C GLN A 288 -19.06 8.65 6.65
N GLY A 289 -19.88 9.61 6.20
CA GLY A 289 -20.16 10.84 6.94
C GLY A 289 -19.00 11.83 6.94
N TYR A 290 -18.13 11.77 5.94
CA TYR A 290 -17.07 12.75 5.68
C TYR A 290 -17.42 13.59 4.44
N THR A 291 -16.69 14.67 4.20
CA THR A 291 -16.85 15.51 3.00
C THR A 291 -15.59 15.41 2.13
N PRO A 292 -15.69 15.12 0.82
CA PRO A 292 -14.54 15.19 -0.08
C PRO A 292 -14.02 16.65 -0.18
N MET A 293 -12.70 16.85 -0.09
CA MET A 293 -12.08 18.18 -0.29
C MET A 293 -12.12 18.65 -1.74
#